data_AF-A0A6I0E7V5-F1
#
_entry.id   AF-A0A6I0E7V5-F1
#
_cell.length_a   1.000
_cell.length_b   1.000
_cell.length_c   1.000
_cell.angle_alpha   90.00
_cell.angle_beta   90.00
_cell.angle_gamma   90.00
#
_symmetry.space_group_name_H-M   'P 1'
#
loop_
_entity.id
_entity.type
_entity.pdbx_description
1 polymer ?
#
loop_
_entity_poly.entity_id
_entity_poly.type
_entity_poly.pdbx_seq_one_letter_code
_entity_poly.pdbx_strand_id
1 'polypeptide(L)'
;MKLNRIFILAAIFTAFFTSCELEDELVSTIIKDDITTTTTWESGKVYVIQGSISVDNTTLTIQPGTRIEFEAGASLHIGYYGNATLIANGTAEKPIIFTSNASTPSAGAWEGITFWSHSLNSSMKYCSVKFAGTTSKGAVNINDAMITFSNNLIQNAKLYGLLLDDGAGFTEMNNNTIEDCGSHPIRLHAAYMHTIGTGNTFTCPDDKGVNIVSDDVTGNITWKKLNKPYYVEGSIDIDNGTLTIEPGAVFKFNSDGVLHIGYYNNTTFIANGNSAEKILFTTSAASPSAGSWAGLHFWDDNLATSSMTYCEVAYAGKSSVSAIKLNSTSLTFSNNSIHHAMSKGMELDESEFVEMNNNTIENVGSHAVEIPANYVHTIGTGNVFTCGAGYGIDVTYGDITSASTWKKLVVPYYINVSVNVNGNLTIQPGSILKFGADGKIHVGYYQNAVLTANGTTTEPIIFTSSASSPAAGAWEGIYLWDNSNSSNFNYCEFLYAGNGSADDRAAIMAIGSNFSVTNSKFKNSDGWGIYYDAYSTLTQSGNTFESCAFGDIGFDTK
;
A
#
# COMPACT_ATOMS: atom_id res chain seq x y z
N MET A 1 42.85 35.69 80.14
CA MET A 1 43.89 34.66 79.95
C MET A 1 43.57 33.92 78.66
N LYS A 2 44.42 34.07 77.61
CA LYS A 2 44.55 33.23 76.40
C LYS A 2 43.29 33.08 75.50
N LEU A 3 43.34 33.16 74.17
CA LEU A 3 44.37 33.42 73.16
C LEU A 3 43.60 33.67 71.84
N ASN A 4 43.74 34.82 71.18
CA ASN A 4 43.26 35.03 69.81
C ASN A 4 44.49 35.30 68.94
N ARG A 5 44.83 34.36 68.05
CA ARG A 5 45.93 34.51 67.09
C ARG A 5 45.36 34.68 65.69
N ILE A 6 45.71 35.82 65.13
CA ILE A 6 45.57 36.30 63.75
C ILE A 6 46.12 35.26 62.78
N PHE A 7 45.37 34.92 61.73
CA PHE A 7 45.89 34.26 60.53
C PHE A 7 45.77 35.20 59.33
N ILE A 8 46.90 35.29 58.63
CA ILE A 8 47.22 36.18 57.52
C ILE A 8 46.59 35.64 56.24
N LEU A 9 45.87 36.49 55.50
CA LEU A 9 45.38 36.23 54.15
C LEU A 9 46.54 36.40 53.16
N ALA A 10 46.96 35.34 52.48
CA ALA A 10 47.90 35.40 51.37
C ALA A 10 47.11 35.57 50.06
N ALA A 11 47.27 36.73 49.40
CA ALA A 11 46.75 36.98 48.07
C ALA A 11 47.67 36.31 47.03
N ILE A 12 47.15 35.32 46.31
CA ILE A 12 47.82 34.72 45.15
C ILE A 12 47.46 35.57 43.93
N PHE A 13 48.45 36.26 43.39
CA PHE A 13 48.36 37.05 42.17
C PHE A 13 48.61 36.10 40.99
N THR A 14 47.56 35.58 40.35
CA THR A 14 47.68 34.87 39.06
C THR A 14 47.61 35.88 37.93
N ALA A 15 48.73 36.06 37.25
CA ALA A 15 48.84 36.88 36.05
C ALA A 15 47.97 36.30 34.93
N PHE A 16 47.03 37.09 34.41
CA PHE A 16 46.40 36.85 33.12
C PHE A 16 47.44 37.13 32.03
N PHE A 17 47.99 36.08 31.42
CA PHE A 17 48.55 36.21 30.08
C PHE A 17 47.38 36.19 29.09
N THR A 18 47.01 37.37 28.60
CA THR A 18 46.25 37.46 27.34
C THR A 18 47.18 37.01 26.23
N SER A 19 47.16 35.72 25.88
CA SER A 19 47.67 35.30 24.57
C SER A 19 46.70 35.87 23.54
N CYS A 20 47.10 37.00 22.97
CA CYS A 20 46.59 37.44 21.68
C CYS A 20 46.97 36.34 20.67
N GLU A 21 46.14 35.32 20.52
CA GLU A 21 46.15 34.52 19.30
C GLU A 21 45.70 35.47 18.21
N LEU A 22 46.63 35.84 17.31
CA LEU A 22 46.23 36.37 16.03
C LEU A 22 45.31 35.31 15.40
N GLU A 23 44.05 35.65 15.17
CA GLU A 23 43.25 34.96 14.17
C GLU A 23 44.05 35.07 12.87
N ASP A 24 44.66 33.97 12.44
CA ASP A 24 45.28 33.86 11.12
C ASP A 24 44.18 34.26 10.11
N GLU A 25 44.38 35.36 9.40
CA GLU A 25 43.50 35.72 8.28
C GLU A 25 43.52 34.55 7.30
N LEU A 26 42.44 33.78 7.25
CA LEU A 26 42.28 32.69 6.30
C LEU A 26 42.32 33.29 4.89
N VAL A 27 43.47 33.15 4.21
CA VAL A 27 43.62 33.61 2.83
C VAL A 27 42.69 32.81 1.94
N SER A 28 41.66 33.48 1.44
CA SER A 28 40.71 32.88 0.50
C SER A 28 41.36 32.66 -0.88
N THR A 29 41.17 31.48 -1.46
CA THR A 29 41.58 31.17 -2.84
C THR A 29 40.38 31.29 -3.77
N ILE A 30 40.42 32.21 -4.72
CA ILE A 30 39.34 32.40 -5.69
C ILE A 30 39.44 31.33 -6.79
N ILE A 31 38.32 30.65 -7.05
CA ILE A 31 38.13 29.70 -8.14
C ILE A 31 37.11 30.30 -9.11
N LYS A 32 37.54 30.54 -10.34
CA LYS A 32 36.75 31.20 -11.40
C LYS A 32 36.85 30.52 -12.77
N ASP A 33 37.69 29.48 -12.86
CA ASP A 33 37.96 28.73 -14.07
C ASP A 33 37.66 27.24 -13.79
N ASP A 34 37.25 26.51 -14.83
CA ASP A 34 36.97 25.08 -14.74
C ASP A 34 38.20 24.26 -14.30
N ILE A 35 37.94 23.15 -13.62
CA ILE A 35 38.95 22.24 -13.11
C ILE A 35 39.11 21.08 -14.09
N THR A 36 40.15 21.16 -14.91
CA THR A 36 40.44 20.15 -15.96
C THR A 36 41.68 19.30 -15.66
N THR A 37 42.32 19.51 -14.52
CA THR A 37 43.48 18.75 -14.05
C THR A 37 43.31 18.37 -12.58
N THR A 38 43.96 17.27 -12.17
CA THR A 38 43.76 16.73 -10.83
C THR A 38 44.13 17.77 -9.79
N THR A 39 43.15 18.13 -8.96
CA THR A 39 43.25 19.26 -8.04
C THR A 39 42.90 18.83 -6.64
N THR A 40 43.64 19.35 -5.66
CA THR A 40 43.36 19.17 -4.24
C THR A 40 43.07 20.52 -3.60
N TRP A 41 41.93 20.63 -2.91
CA TRP A 41 41.63 21.71 -2.01
C TRP A 41 42.03 21.31 -0.59
N GLU A 42 42.93 22.10 0.00
CA GLU A 42 43.68 21.73 1.20
C GLU A 42 42.94 22.10 2.49
N SER A 43 43.16 21.28 3.52
CA SER A 43 42.59 21.45 4.86
C SER A 43 42.93 22.83 5.45
N GLY A 44 41.97 23.44 6.15
CA GLY A 44 42.17 24.73 6.81
C GLY A 44 42.18 25.94 5.86
N LYS A 45 41.90 25.77 4.58
CA LYS A 45 41.75 26.87 3.61
C LYS A 45 40.29 27.18 3.30
N VAL A 46 40.07 28.42 2.87
CA VAL A 46 38.80 28.90 2.31
C VAL A 46 38.95 29.03 0.80
N TYR A 47 38.04 28.42 0.05
CA TYR A 47 37.94 28.57 -1.41
C TYR A 47 36.66 29.33 -1.76
N VAL A 48 36.75 30.34 -2.62
CA VAL A 48 35.59 31.14 -3.04
C VAL A 48 35.30 30.88 -4.51
N ILE A 49 34.12 30.33 -4.79
CA ILE A 49 33.66 29.98 -6.14
C ILE A 49 32.95 31.18 -6.75
N GLN A 50 33.44 31.64 -7.90
CA GLN A 50 32.85 32.72 -8.70
C GLN A 50 32.32 32.16 -10.01
N GLY A 51 31.00 32.26 -10.21
CA GLY A 51 30.32 31.70 -11.39
C GLY A 51 30.12 30.19 -11.32
N SER A 52 29.94 29.57 -12.49
CA SER A 52 29.70 28.14 -12.64
C SER A 52 31.00 27.42 -12.97
N ILE A 53 31.45 26.55 -12.06
CA ILE A 53 32.70 25.80 -12.20
C ILE A 53 32.40 24.34 -12.48
N SER A 54 32.99 23.80 -13.54
CA SER A 54 32.91 22.38 -13.90
C SER A 54 34.19 21.65 -13.55
N VAL A 55 34.05 20.43 -13.04
CA VAL A 55 35.14 19.46 -12.88
C VAL A 55 34.94 18.42 -13.96
N ASP A 56 35.83 18.36 -14.93
CA ASP A 56 35.72 17.49 -16.11
C ASP A 56 37.06 16.85 -16.46
N ASN A 57 37.01 15.59 -16.91
CA ASN A 57 38.18 14.79 -17.29
C ASN A 57 39.22 14.66 -16.17
N THR A 58 38.79 14.78 -14.90
CA THR A 58 39.70 14.84 -13.77
C THR A 58 39.06 14.54 -12.42
N THR A 59 39.88 14.56 -11.36
CA THR A 59 39.43 14.39 -9.97
C THR A 59 39.67 15.66 -9.17
N LEU A 60 38.62 16.11 -8.47
CA LEU A 60 38.71 17.11 -7.42
C LEU A 60 38.68 16.41 -6.05
N THR A 61 39.76 16.55 -5.27
CA THR A 61 39.82 16.08 -3.88
C THR A 61 39.72 17.26 -2.92
N ILE A 62 38.77 17.22 -2.00
CA ILE A 62 38.60 18.23 -0.95
C ILE A 62 38.96 17.59 0.39
N GLN A 63 39.99 18.12 1.05
CA GLN A 63 40.47 17.58 2.32
C GLN A 63 39.53 17.95 3.50
N PRO A 64 39.49 17.16 4.59
CA PRO A 64 38.72 17.47 5.79
C PRO A 64 38.96 18.88 6.34
N GLY A 65 37.91 19.55 6.81
CA GLY A 65 37.99 20.89 7.39
C GLY A 65 38.16 22.02 6.38
N THR A 66 37.98 21.75 5.09
CA THR A 66 37.97 22.78 4.04
C THR A 66 36.64 23.52 4.03
N ARG A 67 36.67 24.84 3.81
CA ARG A 67 35.49 25.68 3.62
C ARG A 67 35.41 26.20 2.20
N ILE A 68 34.26 26.03 1.56
CA ILE A 68 33.97 26.42 0.20
C ILE A 68 32.80 27.39 0.24
N GLU A 69 33.05 28.62 -0.20
CA GLU A 69 32.08 29.69 -0.22
C GLU A 69 31.67 30.01 -1.67
N PHE A 70 30.38 30.16 -1.92
CA PHE A 70 29.84 30.42 -3.25
C PHE A 70 29.29 31.84 -3.34
N GLU A 71 29.66 32.55 -4.41
CA GLU A 71 29.02 33.82 -4.77
C GLU A 71 27.56 33.63 -5.20
N ALA A 72 26.82 34.74 -5.26
CA ALA A 72 25.44 34.73 -5.72
C ALA A 72 25.32 34.11 -7.12
N GLY A 73 24.54 33.04 -7.23
CA GLY A 73 24.36 32.31 -8.50
C GLY A 73 25.52 31.40 -8.91
N ALA A 74 26.54 31.22 -8.07
CA ALA A 74 27.63 30.29 -8.35
C ALA A 74 27.17 28.82 -8.22
N SER A 75 27.85 27.92 -8.93
CA SER A 75 27.53 26.49 -8.99
C SER A 75 28.78 25.63 -9.13
N LEU A 76 28.69 24.37 -8.70
CA LEU A 76 29.73 23.36 -8.91
C LEU A 76 29.14 22.16 -9.66
N HIS A 77 29.69 21.86 -10.84
CA HIS A 77 29.26 20.75 -11.69
C HIS A 77 30.35 19.68 -11.75
N ILE A 78 29.98 18.42 -11.54
CA ILE A 78 30.88 17.28 -11.57
C ILE A 78 30.48 16.40 -12.76
N GLY A 79 31.38 16.29 -13.73
CA GLY A 79 31.23 15.41 -14.89
C GLY A 79 30.19 15.90 -15.90
N TYR A 80 30.19 17.20 -16.20
CA TYR A 80 29.22 17.78 -17.12
C TYR A 80 29.54 17.49 -18.58
N TYR A 81 30.82 17.54 -18.95
CA TYR A 81 31.32 17.33 -20.30
C TYR A 81 32.25 16.12 -20.43
N GLY A 82 32.78 15.60 -19.32
CA GLY A 82 33.66 14.44 -19.36
C GLY A 82 33.81 13.76 -18.01
N ASN A 83 34.40 12.57 -17.99
CA ASN A 83 34.50 11.75 -16.78
C ASN A 83 35.16 12.51 -15.63
N ALA A 84 34.46 12.60 -14.50
CA ALA A 84 34.97 13.30 -13.33
C ALA A 84 34.65 12.59 -12.03
N THR A 85 35.43 12.89 -11.00
CA THR A 85 35.22 12.37 -9.65
C THR A 85 35.37 13.50 -8.64
N LEU A 86 34.40 13.64 -7.75
CA LEU A 86 34.54 14.43 -6.52
C LEU A 86 34.84 13.52 -5.34
N ILE A 87 35.91 13.81 -4.60
CA ILE A 87 36.23 13.16 -3.33
C ILE A 87 36.16 14.23 -2.23
N ALA A 88 35.00 14.39 -1.61
CA ALA A 88 34.75 15.31 -0.51
C ALA A 88 34.46 14.52 0.77
N ASN A 89 35.50 13.96 1.38
CA ASN A 89 35.38 13.11 2.56
C ASN A 89 36.00 13.80 3.78
N GLY A 90 35.17 14.51 4.54
CA GLY A 90 35.53 15.10 5.83
C GLY A 90 35.58 14.06 6.96
N THR A 91 35.68 14.56 8.20
CA THR A 91 35.49 13.76 9.41
C THR A 91 34.50 14.44 10.36
N ALA A 92 34.03 13.74 11.40
CA ALA A 92 33.16 14.33 12.40
C ALA A 92 33.78 15.56 13.09
N GLU A 93 35.09 15.55 13.31
CA GLU A 93 35.85 16.65 13.93
C GLU A 93 36.17 17.77 12.93
N LYS A 94 36.24 17.44 11.64
CA LYS A 94 36.65 18.35 10.56
C LYS A 94 35.73 18.18 9.34
N PRO A 95 34.45 18.61 9.45
CA PRO A 95 33.52 18.54 8.33
C PRO A 95 33.96 19.47 7.20
N ILE A 96 33.63 19.11 5.96
CA ILE A 96 33.79 20.00 4.80
C ILE A 96 32.54 20.88 4.70
N ILE A 97 32.69 22.20 4.53
CA ILE A 97 31.55 23.13 4.53
C ILE A 97 31.40 23.76 3.14
N PHE A 98 30.23 23.61 2.53
CA PHE A 98 29.79 24.31 1.31
C PHE A 98 28.68 25.30 1.69
N THR A 99 28.88 26.59 1.45
CA THR A 99 27.95 27.65 1.87
C THR A 99 28.05 28.89 1.00
N SER A 100 27.12 29.84 1.10
CA SER A 100 27.28 31.15 0.45
C SER A 100 28.34 32.02 1.15
N ASN A 101 28.99 32.89 0.38
CA ASN A 101 29.89 33.94 0.87
C ASN A 101 29.16 35.21 1.37
N ALA A 102 27.82 35.24 1.31
CA ALA A 102 27.03 36.38 1.79
C ALA A 102 27.14 36.52 3.33
N SER A 103 27.18 37.76 3.82
CA SER A 103 27.22 38.05 5.26
C SER A 103 25.96 37.60 6.00
N THR A 104 24.81 37.58 5.33
CA THR A 104 23.53 37.06 5.82
C THR A 104 22.92 36.16 4.75
N PRO A 105 23.33 34.88 4.66
CA PRO A 105 22.89 33.99 3.60
C PRO A 105 21.40 33.62 3.78
N SER A 106 20.71 33.45 2.66
CA SER A 106 19.34 32.97 2.60
C SER A 106 19.25 31.76 1.69
N ALA A 107 18.18 30.96 1.81
CA ALA A 107 18.00 29.76 0.99
C ALA A 107 18.06 30.09 -0.51
N GLY A 108 18.94 29.38 -1.24
CA GLY A 108 19.23 29.62 -2.66
C GLY A 108 20.09 30.85 -2.93
N ALA A 109 20.98 31.19 -2.01
CA ALA A 109 22.04 32.16 -2.22
C ALA A 109 23.06 31.71 -3.28
N TRP A 110 23.12 30.40 -3.58
CA TRP A 110 23.91 29.82 -4.66
C TRP A 110 23.18 28.60 -5.24
N GLU A 111 23.52 28.18 -6.45
CA GLU A 111 22.67 27.22 -7.19
C GLU A 111 22.76 25.79 -6.69
N GLY A 112 23.89 25.39 -6.10
CA GLY A 112 24.10 24.03 -5.59
C GLY A 112 25.24 23.27 -6.28
N ILE A 113 25.36 22.00 -5.88
CA ILE A 113 26.30 21.04 -6.46
C ILE A 113 25.50 20.11 -7.38
N THR A 114 25.99 19.84 -8.58
CA THR A 114 25.34 18.93 -9.53
C THR A 114 26.31 17.84 -9.98
N PHE A 115 25.94 16.59 -9.76
CA PHE A 115 26.59 15.42 -10.34
C PHE A 115 25.84 15.04 -11.61
N TRP A 116 26.53 15.08 -12.74
CA TRP A 116 25.97 14.69 -14.03
C TRP A 116 26.37 13.26 -14.40
N SER A 117 25.91 12.78 -15.55
CA SER A 117 26.05 11.38 -15.98
C SER A 117 27.50 10.89 -16.11
N HIS A 118 28.48 11.80 -16.22
CA HIS A 118 29.90 11.43 -16.26
C HIS A 118 30.58 11.52 -14.88
N SER A 119 29.83 11.75 -13.81
CA SER A 119 30.34 11.65 -12.44
C SER A 119 30.50 10.18 -12.05
N LEU A 120 31.75 9.74 -11.92
CA LEU A 120 32.10 8.36 -11.58
C LEU A 120 32.70 8.28 -10.18
N ASN A 121 32.21 7.36 -9.35
CA ASN A 121 32.74 7.08 -8.01
C ASN A 121 32.84 8.30 -7.08
N SER A 122 31.97 9.29 -7.27
CA SER A 122 31.96 10.50 -6.43
C SER A 122 31.48 10.20 -5.01
N SER A 123 32.07 10.89 -4.04
CA SER A 123 31.76 10.71 -2.62
C SER A 123 31.69 12.03 -1.87
N MET A 124 30.66 12.15 -1.03
CA MET A 124 30.51 13.18 -0.01
C MET A 124 30.30 12.50 1.34
N LYS A 125 31.26 12.65 2.25
CA LYS A 125 31.14 12.18 3.63
C LYS A 125 31.46 13.31 4.61
N TYR A 126 30.71 13.43 5.70
CA TYR A 126 30.90 14.50 6.69
C TYR A 126 30.96 15.91 6.07
N CYS A 127 30.09 16.16 5.09
CA CYS A 127 29.94 17.47 4.45
C CYS A 127 28.73 18.21 5.03
N SER A 128 28.80 19.54 5.05
CA SER A 128 27.66 20.41 5.32
C SER A 128 27.39 21.29 4.10
N VAL A 129 26.21 21.17 3.49
CA VAL A 129 25.76 21.98 2.36
C VAL A 129 24.65 22.91 2.83
N LYS A 130 24.86 24.22 2.74
CA LYS A 130 23.95 25.22 3.32
C LYS A 130 23.52 26.29 2.32
N PHE A 131 22.26 26.73 2.45
CA PHE A 131 21.73 27.91 1.74
C PHE A 131 21.73 27.79 0.21
N ALA A 132 21.67 26.57 -0.32
CA ALA A 132 21.81 26.28 -1.75
C ALA A 132 20.46 25.98 -2.43
N GLY A 133 20.50 25.77 -3.74
CA GLY A 133 19.36 25.33 -4.55
C GLY A 133 18.60 26.47 -5.21
N THR A 134 17.69 26.11 -6.11
CA THR A 134 16.88 27.09 -6.86
C THR A 134 15.39 26.83 -6.65
N THR A 135 14.52 27.49 -7.42
CA THR A 135 13.08 27.18 -7.44
C THR A 135 12.76 25.89 -8.22
N SER A 136 13.74 25.24 -8.83
CA SER A 136 13.56 24.01 -9.62
C SER A 136 14.63 22.94 -9.36
N LYS A 137 15.63 23.22 -8.53
CA LYS A 137 16.77 22.34 -8.24
C LYS A 137 17.00 22.19 -6.75
N GLY A 138 17.55 21.04 -6.35
CA GLY A 138 18.00 20.80 -4.99
C GLY A 138 19.31 21.50 -4.64
N ALA A 139 19.68 21.49 -3.36
CA ALA A 139 21.00 21.91 -2.91
C ALA A 139 22.12 21.02 -3.47
N VAL A 140 21.83 19.72 -3.58
CA VAL A 140 22.65 18.74 -4.29
C VAL A 140 21.76 18.03 -5.30
N ASN A 141 22.22 17.95 -6.55
CA ASN A 141 21.50 17.38 -7.68
C ASN A 141 22.30 16.20 -8.24
N ILE A 142 21.64 15.10 -8.60
CA ILE A 142 22.26 13.90 -9.18
C ILE A 142 21.45 13.51 -10.40
N ASN A 143 22.11 13.45 -11.56
CA ASN A 143 21.47 13.21 -12.85
C ASN A 143 22.18 12.03 -13.53
N ASP A 144 21.49 10.89 -13.67
CA ASP A 144 22.01 9.66 -14.29
C ASP A 144 23.37 9.23 -13.70
N ALA A 145 23.49 9.30 -12.38
CA ALA A 145 24.72 8.98 -11.66
C ALA A 145 24.44 8.36 -10.28
N MET A 146 25.43 7.66 -9.74
CA MET A 146 25.39 7.05 -8.41
C MET A 146 26.53 7.61 -7.56
N ILE A 147 26.21 8.12 -6.36
CA ILE A 147 27.22 8.67 -5.44
C ILE A 147 27.17 8.03 -4.07
N THR A 148 28.29 8.10 -3.35
CA THR A 148 28.33 7.85 -1.91
C THR A 148 28.01 9.13 -1.15
N PHE A 149 26.98 9.12 -0.31
CA PHE A 149 26.49 10.30 0.41
C PHE A 149 26.16 9.95 1.87
N SER A 150 27.14 9.98 2.78
CA SER A 150 26.93 9.55 4.18
C SER A 150 27.44 10.52 5.23
N ASN A 151 26.75 10.60 6.37
CA ASN A 151 27.07 11.49 7.50
C ASN A 151 27.09 12.98 7.12
N ASN A 152 26.28 13.38 6.15
CA ASN A 152 26.22 14.77 5.70
C ASN A 152 25.07 15.54 6.36
N LEU A 153 25.20 16.87 6.37
CA LEU A 153 24.16 17.83 6.74
C LEU A 153 23.75 18.65 5.52
N ILE A 154 22.49 18.64 5.14
CA ILE A 154 21.90 19.62 4.21
C ILE A 154 20.95 20.51 4.99
N GLN A 155 21.11 21.83 4.86
CA GLN A 155 20.34 22.79 5.66
C GLN A 155 19.97 24.04 4.83
N ASN A 156 18.77 24.57 5.03
CA ASN A 156 18.29 25.80 4.38
C ASN A 156 18.32 25.72 2.84
N ALA A 157 17.93 24.59 2.26
CA ALA A 157 17.83 24.45 0.81
C ALA A 157 16.58 25.16 0.28
N LYS A 158 16.67 25.83 -0.87
CA LYS A 158 15.57 26.64 -1.43
C LYS A 158 14.34 25.81 -1.82
N LEU A 159 14.54 24.62 -2.38
CA LEU A 159 13.45 23.71 -2.79
C LEU A 159 13.65 22.33 -2.18
N TYR A 160 14.53 21.51 -2.78
CA TYR A 160 14.86 20.18 -2.27
C TYR A 160 16.23 20.19 -1.58
N GLY A 161 16.42 19.33 -0.59
CA GLY A 161 17.77 19.04 -0.10
C GLY A 161 18.57 18.30 -1.17
N LEU A 162 18.00 17.18 -1.63
CA LEU A 162 18.51 16.35 -2.73
C LEU A 162 17.47 16.25 -3.84
N LEU A 163 17.89 16.48 -5.08
CA LEU A 163 17.09 16.20 -6.28
C LEU A 163 17.82 15.15 -7.10
N LEU A 164 17.15 14.02 -7.34
CA LEU A 164 17.65 12.91 -8.14
C LEU A 164 16.73 12.76 -9.36
N ASP A 165 17.28 13.02 -10.54
CA ASP A 165 16.58 12.84 -11.82
C ASP A 165 16.81 11.41 -12.36
N ASP A 166 16.29 11.11 -13.56
CA ASP A 166 16.37 9.77 -14.19
C ASP A 166 17.75 9.12 -14.05
N GLY A 167 17.77 7.83 -13.70
CA GLY A 167 19.00 7.05 -13.57
C GLY A 167 19.79 7.30 -12.27
N ALA A 168 19.34 8.21 -11.40
CA ALA A 168 20.12 8.64 -10.25
C ALA A 168 19.77 7.93 -8.94
N GLY A 169 20.79 7.62 -8.15
CA GLY A 169 20.64 7.01 -6.84
C GLY A 169 21.92 7.09 -6.00
N PHE A 170 21.99 6.25 -4.96
CA PHE A 170 23.13 6.21 -4.06
C PHE A 170 23.80 4.84 -4.07
N THR A 171 25.13 4.84 -4.08
CA THR A 171 25.89 3.62 -3.71
C THR A 171 25.88 3.40 -2.20
N GLU A 172 25.74 4.48 -1.43
CA GLU A 172 25.59 4.48 0.03
C GLU A 172 24.92 5.80 0.45
N MET A 173 23.86 5.74 1.27
CA MET A 173 23.24 6.94 1.85
C MET A 173 22.89 6.74 3.32
N ASN A 174 23.86 6.82 4.22
CA ASN A 174 23.64 6.55 5.64
C ASN A 174 23.87 7.77 6.54
N ASN A 175 23.13 7.85 7.63
CA ASN A 175 23.34 8.82 8.73
C ASN A 175 23.35 10.31 8.29
N ASN A 176 22.61 10.67 7.25
CA ASN A 176 22.50 12.06 6.84
C ASN A 176 21.41 12.79 7.63
N THR A 177 21.60 14.08 7.84
CA THR A 177 20.56 15.00 8.34
C THR A 177 20.20 15.98 7.24
N ILE A 178 18.92 16.04 6.86
CA ILE A 178 18.41 17.01 5.88
C ILE A 178 17.29 17.80 6.54
N GLU A 179 17.50 19.11 6.65
CA GLU A 179 16.65 20.00 7.44
C GLU A 179 16.38 21.33 6.73
N ASP A 180 15.30 22.00 7.15
CA ASP A 180 14.93 23.36 6.73
C ASP A 180 14.91 23.56 5.20
N CYS A 181 14.41 22.55 4.46
CA CYS A 181 14.25 22.64 3.00
C CYS A 181 12.90 23.29 2.64
N GLY A 182 12.87 24.09 1.57
CA GLY A 182 11.65 24.79 1.14
C GLY A 182 10.48 23.88 0.72
N SER A 183 10.76 22.62 0.37
CA SER A 183 9.75 21.60 0.03
C SER A 183 10.07 20.24 0.66
N HIS A 184 10.55 19.28 -0.12
CA HIS A 184 10.84 17.92 0.35
C HIS A 184 12.35 17.75 0.59
N PRO A 185 12.80 16.96 1.59
CA PRO A 185 14.22 16.68 1.79
C PRO A 185 14.86 15.99 0.59
N ILE A 186 14.16 15.07 -0.06
CA ILE A 186 14.62 14.32 -1.23
C ILE A 186 13.49 14.23 -2.24
N ARG A 187 13.80 14.42 -3.52
CA ARG A 187 12.98 13.95 -4.65
C ARG A 187 13.79 12.92 -5.45
N LEU A 188 13.21 11.76 -5.72
CA LEU A 188 13.83 10.68 -6.50
C LEU A 188 12.77 9.78 -7.16
N HIS A 189 13.21 9.00 -8.15
CA HIS A 189 12.37 8.01 -8.82
C HIS A 189 12.16 6.73 -7.99
N ALA A 190 10.99 6.09 -8.15
CA ALA A 190 10.61 4.89 -7.40
C ALA A 190 11.64 3.75 -7.53
N ALA A 191 12.23 3.59 -8.72
CA ALA A 191 13.25 2.59 -9.02
C ALA A 191 14.46 2.66 -8.06
N TYR A 192 14.79 3.85 -7.54
CA TYR A 192 15.97 4.11 -6.73
C TYR A 192 15.68 4.30 -5.24
N MET A 193 14.43 4.19 -4.80
CA MET A 193 14.06 4.31 -3.38
C MET A 193 14.85 3.37 -2.46
N HIS A 194 15.17 2.18 -2.96
CA HIS A 194 15.94 1.16 -2.22
C HIS A 194 17.39 1.57 -1.94
N THR A 195 17.89 2.64 -2.58
CA THR A 195 19.25 3.16 -2.38
C THR A 195 19.35 4.10 -1.17
N ILE A 196 18.22 4.53 -0.61
CA ILE A 196 18.21 5.28 0.66
C ILE A 196 18.60 4.32 1.77
N GLY A 197 19.74 4.59 2.41
CA GLY A 197 20.28 3.78 3.50
C GLY A 197 19.61 4.07 4.85
N THR A 198 20.29 3.69 5.93
CA THR A 198 19.77 3.74 7.31
C THR A 198 20.33 4.92 8.09
N GLY A 199 19.69 5.23 9.23
CA GLY A 199 20.14 6.30 10.15
C GLY A 199 19.92 7.73 9.64
N ASN A 200 19.32 7.89 8.45
CA ASN A 200 18.97 9.22 7.94
C ASN A 200 17.87 9.86 8.77
N THR A 201 18.02 11.17 9.02
CA THR A 201 17.06 11.98 9.75
C THR A 201 16.58 13.12 8.86
N PHE A 202 15.29 13.11 8.55
CA PHE A 202 14.64 14.18 7.79
C PHE A 202 13.81 15.05 8.72
N THR A 203 14.11 16.35 8.77
CA THR A 203 13.26 17.35 9.44
C THR A 203 12.67 18.27 8.39
N CYS A 204 11.36 18.23 8.29
CA CYS A 204 10.57 19.02 7.36
C CYS A 204 9.17 19.21 7.98
N PRO A 205 8.38 20.19 7.51
CA PRO A 205 6.99 20.34 7.91
C PRO A 205 6.20 19.02 7.84
N ASP A 206 5.15 18.88 8.63
CA ASP A 206 4.42 17.60 8.78
C ASP A 206 3.76 17.10 7.49
N ASP A 207 3.49 18.01 6.55
CA ASP A 207 2.96 17.73 5.21
C ASP A 207 4.05 17.43 4.17
N LYS A 208 5.30 17.21 4.61
CA LYS A 208 6.46 16.89 3.76
C LYS A 208 7.12 15.57 4.17
N GLY A 209 7.97 15.06 3.30
CA GLY A 209 8.64 13.75 3.40
C GLY A 209 9.44 13.44 2.14
N VAL A 210 9.86 12.20 1.91
CA VAL A 210 10.61 11.83 0.70
C VAL A 210 9.66 11.76 -0.48
N ASN A 211 9.90 12.56 -1.51
CA ASN A 211 9.01 12.70 -2.66
C ASN A 211 9.42 11.75 -3.79
N ILE A 212 8.48 10.91 -4.22
CA ILE A 212 8.70 9.81 -5.14
C ILE A 212 8.03 10.12 -6.46
N VAL A 213 8.82 10.11 -7.52
CA VAL A 213 8.34 10.17 -8.91
C VAL A 213 8.01 8.74 -9.37
N SER A 214 6.89 8.60 -10.09
CA SER A 214 6.51 7.37 -10.79
C SER A 214 7.67 6.78 -11.58
N ASP A 215 7.87 5.47 -11.47
CA ASP A 215 8.86 4.72 -12.25
C ASP A 215 8.55 3.22 -12.19
N ASP A 216 9.17 2.46 -13.09
CA ASP A 216 9.16 0.99 -13.11
C ASP A 216 10.23 0.47 -12.14
N VAL A 217 9.84 -0.48 -11.30
CA VAL A 217 10.68 -1.01 -10.23
C VAL A 217 10.94 -2.47 -10.46
N THR A 218 12.22 -2.84 -10.56
CA THR A 218 12.62 -4.22 -10.84
C THR A 218 13.69 -4.72 -9.87
N GLY A 219 13.87 -6.04 -9.85
CA GLY A 219 14.84 -6.72 -9.01
C GLY A 219 14.37 -6.98 -7.58
N ASN A 220 15.28 -7.51 -6.76
CA ASN A 220 15.00 -7.84 -5.37
C ASN A 220 15.43 -6.67 -4.48
N ILE A 221 14.47 -5.86 -4.07
CA ILE A 221 14.72 -4.60 -3.38
C ILE A 221 13.93 -4.48 -2.07
N THR A 222 14.35 -3.53 -1.24
CA THR A 222 13.67 -3.22 0.03
C THR A 222 13.43 -1.73 0.14
N TRP A 223 12.18 -1.33 0.36
CA TRP A 223 11.82 0.02 0.77
C TRP A 223 11.81 0.11 2.29
N LYS A 224 12.62 1.04 2.81
CA LYS A 224 12.92 1.13 4.23
C LYS A 224 11.90 1.94 5.00
N LYS A 225 11.82 1.72 6.31
CA LYS A 225 11.12 2.63 7.20
C LYS A 225 11.94 3.91 7.37
N LEU A 226 11.31 5.06 7.15
CA LEU A 226 11.91 6.38 7.38
C LEU A 226 11.24 7.10 8.55
N ASN A 227 11.88 8.14 9.07
CA ASN A 227 11.29 9.02 10.10
C ASN A 227 10.24 10.00 9.53
N LYS A 228 10.08 10.05 8.20
CA LYS A 228 9.08 10.84 7.47
C LYS A 228 8.45 9.98 6.35
N PRO A 229 7.20 10.26 5.94
CA PRO A 229 6.53 9.47 4.90
C PRO A 229 7.18 9.57 3.52
N TYR A 230 6.90 8.58 2.68
CA TYR A 230 7.06 8.67 1.23
C TYR A 230 5.82 9.34 0.62
N TYR A 231 6.01 10.33 -0.25
CA TYR A 231 4.97 11.03 -1.00
C TYR A 231 5.03 10.60 -2.46
N VAL A 232 4.13 9.71 -2.87
CA VAL A 232 4.12 9.09 -4.19
C VAL A 232 3.32 9.91 -5.18
N GLU A 233 3.96 10.25 -6.30
CA GLU A 233 3.38 10.95 -7.44
C GLU A 233 3.17 9.98 -8.60
N GLY A 234 1.90 9.65 -8.91
CA GLY A 234 1.57 8.81 -10.06
C GLY A 234 1.71 7.31 -9.80
N SER A 235 1.74 6.54 -10.89
CA SER A 235 1.83 5.08 -10.87
C SER A 235 3.22 4.59 -10.53
N ILE A 236 3.31 3.54 -9.72
CA ILE A 236 4.53 2.75 -9.60
C ILE A 236 4.18 1.33 -10.01
N ASP A 237 4.97 0.81 -10.95
CA ASP A 237 4.80 -0.53 -11.48
C ASP A 237 5.94 -1.40 -10.93
N ILE A 238 5.61 -2.43 -10.16
CA ILE A 238 6.57 -3.36 -9.59
C ILE A 238 6.55 -4.64 -10.42
N ASP A 239 7.64 -4.90 -11.13
CA ASP A 239 7.75 -6.00 -12.07
C ASP A 239 9.11 -6.70 -11.97
N ASN A 240 9.16 -8.02 -12.22
CA ASN A 240 10.41 -8.79 -12.33
C ASN A 240 11.28 -8.72 -11.06
N GLY A 241 10.80 -9.28 -9.95
CA GLY A 241 11.58 -9.39 -8.72
C GLY A 241 10.76 -9.47 -7.45
N THR A 242 11.36 -9.04 -6.34
CA THR A 242 10.71 -8.99 -5.03
C THR A 242 10.81 -7.61 -4.44
N LEU A 243 9.67 -6.98 -4.17
CA LEU A 243 9.61 -5.77 -3.34
C LEU A 243 9.29 -6.15 -1.90
N THR A 244 10.20 -5.83 -0.98
CA THR A 244 9.96 -5.92 0.48
C THR A 244 9.77 -4.53 1.07
N ILE A 245 8.75 -4.33 1.91
CA ILE A 245 8.53 -3.10 2.66
C ILE A 245 8.82 -3.34 4.14
N GLU A 246 9.69 -2.54 4.73
CA GLU A 246 9.99 -2.63 6.17
C GLU A 246 8.77 -2.22 7.03
N PRO A 247 8.52 -2.89 8.17
CA PRO A 247 7.45 -2.53 9.11
C PRO A 247 7.46 -1.05 9.49
N GLY A 248 6.26 -0.45 9.63
CA GLY A 248 6.12 0.95 10.03
C GLY A 248 6.35 1.98 8.93
N ALA A 249 6.64 1.57 7.69
CA ALA A 249 6.75 2.49 6.56
C ALA A 249 5.39 3.13 6.23
N VAL A 250 5.43 4.40 5.78
CA VAL A 250 4.23 5.19 5.46
C VAL A 250 4.33 5.74 4.03
N PHE A 251 3.33 5.44 3.21
CA PHE A 251 3.20 5.88 1.83
C PHE A 251 1.96 6.74 1.67
N LYS A 252 2.14 7.93 1.09
CA LYS A 252 1.10 8.93 0.84
C LYS A 252 0.98 9.19 -0.66
N PHE A 253 -0.08 8.70 -1.27
CA PHE A 253 -0.33 8.76 -2.72
C PHE A 253 -1.12 10.02 -3.11
N ASN A 254 -0.73 10.66 -4.21
CA ASN A 254 -1.52 11.71 -4.84
C ASN A 254 -2.76 11.14 -5.57
N SER A 255 -3.53 12.01 -6.24
CA SER A 255 -4.77 11.62 -6.94
C SER A 255 -4.60 10.54 -8.00
N ASP A 256 -3.42 10.51 -8.61
CA ASP A 256 -3.03 9.61 -9.70
C ASP A 256 -2.25 8.40 -9.18
N GLY A 257 -2.06 8.32 -7.87
CA GLY A 257 -1.24 7.30 -7.22
C GLY A 257 -1.90 5.93 -7.25
N VAL A 258 -1.13 4.96 -7.72
CA VAL A 258 -1.47 3.53 -7.76
C VAL A 258 -0.19 2.72 -7.63
N LEU A 259 -0.27 1.55 -7.00
CA LEU A 259 0.81 0.56 -7.03
C LEU A 259 0.31 -0.63 -7.84
N HIS A 260 0.93 -0.90 -8.99
CA HIS A 260 0.71 -2.12 -9.75
C HIS A 260 1.78 -3.15 -9.36
N ILE A 261 1.36 -4.40 -9.14
CA ILE A 261 2.23 -5.50 -8.76
C ILE A 261 2.07 -6.63 -9.78
N GLY A 262 3.16 -6.96 -10.46
CA GLY A 262 3.22 -8.04 -11.44
C GLY A 262 2.31 -7.80 -12.65
N TYR A 263 2.35 -6.60 -13.22
CA TYR A 263 1.53 -6.25 -14.40
C TYR A 263 2.13 -6.80 -15.70
N TYR A 264 3.45 -6.94 -15.77
CA TYR A 264 4.15 -7.42 -16.95
C TYR A 264 5.10 -8.59 -16.70
N ASN A 265 5.54 -8.79 -15.44
CA ASN A 265 6.51 -9.84 -15.12
C ASN A 265 6.34 -10.38 -13.69
N ASN A 266 6.76 -11.64 -13.51
CA ASN A 266 6.72 -12.36 -12.23
C ASN A 266 7.25 -11.53 -11.05
N THR A 267 6.38 -11.28 -10.08
CA THR A 267 6.67 -10.38 -8.96
C THR A 267 6.19 -10.95 -7.63
N THR A 268 7.02 -10.81 -6.59
CA THR A 268 6.62 -11.04 -5.20
C THR A 268 6.56 -9.71 -4.44
N PHE A 269 5.45 -9.43 -3.80
CA PHE A 269 5.23 -8.25 -2.95
C PHE A 269 5.12 -8.67 -1.49
N ILE A 270 6.01 -8.15 -0.64
CA ILE A 270 6.09 -8.48 0.79
C ILE A 270 5.90 -7.20 1.61
N ALA A 271 4.68 -6.96 2.09
CA ALA A 271 4.36 -5.89 3.02
C ALA A 271 3.89 -6.48 4.36
N ASN A 272 4.85 -6.88 5.17
CA ASN A 272 4.58 -7.54 6.46
C ASN A 272 5.02 -6.64 7.62
N GLY A 273 4.08 -5.84 8.12
CA GLY A 273 4.25 -5.05 9.33
C GLY A 273 4.14 -5.89 10.60
N ASN A 274 3.95 -5.21 11.73
CA ASN A 274 3.60 -5.85 12.99
C ASN A 274 2.60 -5.00 13.78
N SER A 275 2.09 -5.51 14.90
CA SER A 275 1.06 -4.82 15.70
C SER A 275 1.51 -3.47 16.26
N ALA A 276 2.81 -3.25 16.45
CA ALA A 276 3.37 -1.97 16.88
C ALA A 276 3.73 -1.05 15.69
N GLU A 277 4.10 -1.63 14.56
CA GLU A 277 4.61 -0.94 13.38
C GLU A 277 3.88 -1.42 12.13
N LYS A 278 2.62 -0.99 12.01
CA LYS A 278 1.82 -1.23 10.80
C LYS A 278 2.39 -0.48 9.61
N ILE A 279 2.30 -1.07 8.43
CA ILE A 279 2.61 -0.36 7.16
C ILE A 279 1.36 0.41 6.74
N LEU A 280 1.49 1.69 6.41
CA LEU A 280 0.36 2.56 6.06
C LEU A 280 0.43 3.00 4.59
N PHE A 281 -0.63 2.71 3.83
CA PHE A 281 -0.87 3.24 2.49
C PHE A 281 -2.09 4.17 2.54
N THR A 282 -1.89 5.46 2.26
CA THR A 282 -2.94 6.49 2.39
C THR A 282 -2.74 7.62 1.38
N THR A 283 -3.57 8.64 1.41
CA THR A 283 -3.45 9.79 0.51
C THR A 283 -2.50 10.88 1.04
N SER A 284 -1.88 11.62 0.12
CA SER A 284 -1.15 12.86 0.39
C SER A 284 -2.06 14.10 0.45
N ALA A 285 -3.36 13.97 0.16
CA ALA A 285 -4.30 15.09 0.20
C ALA A 285 -4.38 15.72 1.60
N ALA A 286 -4.34 17.05 1.67
CA ALA A 286 -4.45 17.80 2.93
C ALA A 286 -5.81 17.60 3.63
N SER A 287 -6.84 17.22 2.87
CA SER A 287 -8.15 16.81 3.38
C SER A 287 -8.51 15.46 2.78
N PRO A 288 -8.16 14.36 3.45
CA PRO A 288 -8.44 13.01 2.96
C PRO A 288 -9.92 12.77 2.70
N SER A 289 -10.23 12.20 1.55
CA SER A 289 -11.58 11.80 1.15
C SER A 289 -11.55 10.41 0.52
N ALA A 290 -12.66 9.70 0.56
CA ALA A 290 -12.73 8.40 -0.10
C ALA A 290 -12.39 8.54 -1.59
N GLY A 291 -11.43 7.75 -2.07
CA GLY A 291 -10.94 7.78 -3.45
C GLY A 291 -9.98 8.89 -3.81
N SER A 292 -9.32 9.45 -2.81
CA SER A 292 -8.20 10.37 -3.02
C SER A 292 -7.00 9.74 -3.74
N TRP A 293 -6.94 8.42 -3.91
CA TRP A 293 -5.95 7.70 -4.74
C TRP A 293 -6.55 6.39 -5.27
N ALA A 294 -5.89 5.71 -6.21
CA ALA A 294 -6.49 4.58 -6.92
C ALA A 294 -6.54 3.30 -6.08
N GLY A 295 -5.43 2.91 -5.45
CA GLY A 295 -5.35 1.69 -4.65
C GLY A 295 -4.13 0.83 -4.96
N LEU A 296 -4.18 -0.42 -4.51
CA LEU A 296 -3.16 -1.45 -4.72
C LEU A 296 -3.71 -2.51 -5.67
N HIS A 297 -3.04 -2.74 -6.80
CA HIS A 297 -3.54 -3.63 -7.85
C HIS A 297 -2.53 -4.74 -8.13
N PHE A 298 -2.95 -5.98 -7.90
CA PHE A 298 -2.19 -7.19 -8.14
C PHE A 298 -2.70 -7.85 -9.43
N TRP A 299 -1.79 -8.16 -10.33
CA TRP A 299 -2.10 -8.68 -11.66
C TRP A 299 -1.58 -10.12 -11.83
N ASP A 300 -1.75 -10.68 -13.01
CA ASP A 300 -1.60 -12.11 -13.29
C ASP A 300 -0.18 -12.66 -13.04
N ASP A 301 0.84 -11.81 -13.13
CA ASP A 301 2.23 -12.19 -12.80
C ASP A 301 2.59 -11.94 -11.32
N ASN A 302 1.66 -11.51 -10.47
CA ASN A 302 1.87 -11.53 -9.02
C ASN A 302 1.90 -12.99 -8.51
N LEU A 303 2.97 -13.35 -7.82
CA LEU A 303 3.19 -14.70 -7.32
C LEU A 303 2.44 -14.95 -6.01
N ALA A 304 2.01 -16.21 -5.80
CA ALA A 304 1.30 -16.64 -4.59
C ALA A 304 2.09 -16.47 -3.28
N THR A 305 3.40 -16.23 -3.36
CA THR A 305 4.27 -15.88 -2.24
C THR A 305 4.11 -14.43 -1.77
N SER A 306 3.33 -13.62 -2.48
CA SER A 306 3.02 -12.25 -2.08
C SER A 306 2.15 -12.22 -0.82
N SER A 307 2.47 -11.29 0.08
CA SER A 307 1.85 -11.19 1.39
C SER A 307 1.70 -9.75 1.86
N MET A 308 0.56 -9.50 2.48
CA MET A 308 0.27 -8.31 3.25
C MET A 308 -0.19 -8.73 4.65
N THR A 309 0.56 -8.31 5.67
CA THR A 309 0.14 -8.47 7.06
C THR A 309 0.40 -7.22 7.87
N TYR A 310 -0.49 -6.89 8.82
CA TYR A 310 -0.43 -5.66 9.61
C TYR A 310 -0.28 -4.40 8.75
N CYS A 311 -1.02 -4.34 7.64
CA CYS A 311 -1.12 -3.18 6.76
C CYS A 311 -2.43 -2.41 7.00
N GLU A 312 -2.39 -1.11 6.75
CA GLU A 312 -3.56 -0.22 6.69
C GLU A 312 -3.64 0.43 5.31
N VAL A 313 -4.78 0.27 4.64
CA VAL A 313 -5.08 0.89 3.35
C VAL A 313 -6.26 1.83 3.53
N ALA A 314 -6.01 3.13 3.38
CA ALA A 314 -6.97 4.18 3.72
C ALA A 314 -7.26 5.10 2.54
N TYR A 315 -8.52 5.53 2.38
CA TYR A 315 -8.93 6.55 1.40
C TYR A 315 -8.67 6.19 -0.09
N ALA A 316 -8.53 4.90 -0.37
CA ALA A 316 -8.24 4.34 -1.69
C ALA A 316 -9.53 4.06 -2.50
N GLY A 317 -9.35 3.55 -3.72
CA GLY A 317 -10.44 3.14 -4.61
C GLY A 317 -11.09 4.32 -5.32
N LYS A 318 -11.32 4.24 -6.63
CA LYS A 318 -12.13 5.23 -7.37
C LYS A 318 -13.58 4.77 -7.48
N SER A 319 -14.43 5.53 -8.17
CA SER A 319 -15.85 5.18 -8.33
C SER A 319 -16.09 3.77 -8.90
N SER A 320 -15.20 3.29 -9.76
CA SER A 320 -15.26 1.97 -10.40
C SER A 320 -14.02 1.10 -10.13
N VAL A 321 -13.22 1.46 -9.11
CA VAL A 321 -11.97 0.77 -8.79
C VAL A 321 -11.97 0.51 -7.28
N SER A 322 -11.78 -0.74 -6.87
CA SER A 322 -11.67 -1.11 -5.46
C SER A 322 -10.39 -0.55 -4.81
N ALA A 323 -10.35 -0.47 -3.49
CA ALA A 323 -9.12 -0.09 -2.79
C ALA A 323 -7.98 -1.08 -3.00
N ILE A 324 -8.31 -2.38 -3.09
CA ILE A 324 -7.38 -3.45 -3.49
C ILE A 324 -8.03 -4.28 -4.60
N LYS A 325 -7.32 -4.49 -5.70
CA LYS A 325 -7.75 -5.33 -6.82
C LYS A 325 -6.80 -6.51 -7.01
N LEU A 326 -7.34 -7.71 -7.20
CA LEU A 326 -6.60 -8.90 -7.58
C LEU A 326 -7.17 -9.38 -8.93
N ASN A 327 -6.30 -9.57 -9.92
CA ASN A 327 -6.66 -10.06 -11.25
C ASN A 327 -5.81 -11.28 -11.59
N SER A 328 -6.48 -12.42 -11.78
CA SER A 328 -5.89 -13.74 -12.08
C SER A 328 -4.69 -14.10 -11.19
N THR A 329 -4.77 -13.81 -9.89
CA THR A 329 -3.64 -13.95 -8.95
C THR A 329 -4.07 -14.41 -7.55
N SER A 330 -3.11 -14.52 -6.63
CA SER A 330 -3.39 -14.87 -5.24
C SER A 330 -2.58 -14.02 -4.25
N LEU A 331 -3.14 -13.88 -3.04
CA LEU A 331 -2.54 -13.05 -1.99
C LEU A 331 -2.76 -13.65 -0.60
N THR A 332 -1.71 -13.63 0.22
CA THR A 332 -1.86 -13.76 1.68
C THR A 332 -2.24 -12.40 2.26
N PHE A 333 -3.44 -12.25 2.81
CA PHE A 333 -3.97 -10.99 3.33
C PHE A 333 -4.54 -11.17 4.74
N SER A 334 -3.71 -11.04 5.78
CA SER A 334 -4.13 -11.30 7.17
C SER A 334 -3.74 -10.18 8.14
N ASN A 335 -4.60 -9.89 9.13
CA ASN A 335 -4.40 -8.84 10.14
C ASN A 335 -4.29 -7.42 9.57
N ASN A 336 -4.99 -7.14 8.46
CA ASN A 336 -4.98 -5.84 7.80
C ASN A 336 -6.25 -5.03 8.05
N SER A 337 -6.20 -3.74 7.76
CA SER A 337 -7.39 -2.87 7.73
C SER A 337 -7.53 -2.14 6.41
N ILE A 338 -8.73 -2.12 5.85
CA ILE A 338 -9.13 -1.27 4.72
C ILE A 338 -10.25 -0.36 5.19
N HIS A 339 -10.10 0.95 5.00
CA HIS A 339 -11.18 1.87 5.34
C HIS A 339 -11.28 3.14 4.50
N HIS A 340 -12.47 3.73 4.48
CA HIS A 340 -12.76 4.95 3.73
C HIS A 340 -12.53 4.77 2.23
N ALA A 341 -12.81 3.57 1.68
CA ALA A 341 -12.71 3.33 0.25
C ALA A 341 -13.90 3.93 -0.50
N MET A 342 -13.70 4.53 -1.68
CA MET A 342 -14.80 5.16 -2.44
C MET A 342 -15.83 4.16 -2.96
N SER A 343 -15.36 2.98 -3.36
CA SER A 343 -16.19 1.89 -3.90
C SER A 343 -16.06 0.67 -2.98
N LYS A 344 -15.56 -0.46 -3.50
CA LYS A 344 -15.37 -1.69 -2.76
C LYS A 344 -14.08 -1.65 -1.94
N GLY A 345 -14.05 -2.41 -0.84
CA GLY A 345 -12.81 -2.68 -0.11
C GLY A 345 -11.84 -3.51 -0.95
N MET A 346 -12.30 -4.67 -1.43
CA MET A 346 -11.52 -5.56 -2.29
C MET A 346 -12.34 -6.08 -3.47
N GLU A 347 -11.68 -6.31 -4.60
CA GLU A 347 -12.24 -6.94 -5.81
C GLU A 347 -11.31 -8.05 -6.28
N LEU A 348 -11.86 -9.25 -6.46
CA LEU A 348 -11.15 -10.42 -6.98
C LEU A 348 -11.75 -10.78 -8.33
N ASP A 349 -10.90 -10.88 -9.35
CA ASP A 349 -11.22 -11.36 -10.68
C ASP A 349 -10.33 -12.58 -10.97
N GLU A 350 -10.93 -13.75 -11.17
CA GLU A 350 -10.23 -15.05 -11.29
C GLU A 350 -9.14 -15.27 -10.24
N SER A 351 -9.34 -14.73 -9.03
CA SER A 351 -8.32 -14.64 -7.99
C SER A 351 -8.76 -15.29 -6.68
N GLU A 352 -7.79 -15.70 -5.86
CA GLU A 352 -8.05 -16.35 -4.58
C GLU A 352 -7.19 -15.81 -3.44
N PHE A 353 -7.67 -15.95 -2.20
CA PHE A 353 -6.82 -15.71 -1.04
C PHE A 353 -6.05 -16.98 -0.70
N VAL A 354 -4.74 -16.85 -0.56
CA VAL A 354 -3.93 -17.90 0.09
C VAL A 354 -4.33 -17.98 1.56
N GLU A 355 -4.48 -16.82 2.21
CA GLU A 355 -5.10 -16.67 3.51
C GLU A 355 -5.84 -15.33 3.59
N MET A 356 -6.98 -15.29 4.29
CA MET A 356 -7.67 -14.04 4.61
C MET A 356 -8.20 -14.06 6.03
N ASN A 357 -7.35 -13.85 7.04
CA ASN A 357 -7.74 -13.95 8.45
C ASN A 357 -7.61 -12.62 9.21
N ASN A 358 -8.51 -12.37 10.16
CA ASN A 358 -8.42 -11.25 11.10
C ASN A 358 -8.34 -9.85 10.46
N ASN A 359 -8.94 -9.65 9.28
CA ASN A 359 -8.96 -8.36 8.62
C ASN A 359 -10.15 -7.51 9.06
N THR A 360 -10.02 -6.19 8.99
CA THR A 360 -11.13 -5.25 9.16
C THR A 360 -11.36 -4.50 7.85
N ILE A 361 -12.55 -4.58 7.27
CA ILE A 361 -12.97 -3.77 6.12
C ILE A 361 -14.20 -2.97 6.52
N GLU A 362 -14.07 -1.64 6.57
CA GLU A 362 -15.12 -0.76 7.06
C GLU A 362 -15.19 0.57 6.31
N ASN A 363 -16.29 1.32 6.44
CA ASN A 363 -16.45 2.64 5.82
C ASN A 363 -16.17 2.62 4.30
N VAL A 364 -16.62 1.58 3.61
CA VAL A 364 -16.51 1.44 2.15
C VAL A 364 -17.79 1.92 1.47
N GLY A 365 -17.68 2.47 0.27
CA GLY A 365 -18.82 3.02 -0.49
C GLY A 365 -19.81 1.96 -1.02
N SER A 366 -19.40 0.70 -1.10
CA SER A 366 -20.26 -0.42 -1.53
C SER A 366 -19.97 -1.73 -0.77
N HIS A 367 -19.70 -2.82 -1.49
CA HIS A 367 -19.41 -4.14 -0.92
C HIS A 367 -18.03 -4.19 -0.27
N ALA A 368 -17.89 -4.95 0.81
CA ALA A 368 -16.61 -5.12 1.48
C ALA A 368 -15.63 -5.89 0.57
N VAL A 369 -16.10 -6.97 -0.03
CA VAL A 369 -15.35 -7.83 -0.94
C VAL A 369 -16.28 -8.24 -2.08
N GLU A 370 -15.81 -8.12 -3.32
CA GLU A 370 -16.38 -8.79 -4.48
C GLU A 370 -15.51 -9.99 -4.84
N ILE A 371 -16.11 -11.17 -4.99
CA ILE A 371 -15.40 -12.44 -5.13
C ILE A 371 -16.19 -13.46 -5.97
N PRO A 372 -15.53 -14.22 -6.87
CA PRO A 372 -16.19 -15.30 -7.59
C PRO A 372 -16.66 -16.42 -6.64
N ALA A 373 -17.79 -17.04 -6.95
CA ALA A 373 -18.46 -18.02 -6.09
C ALA A 373 -17.56 -19.23 -5.73
N ASN A 374 -16.68 -19.64 -6.65
CA ASN A 374 -15.73 -20.73 -6.44
C ASN A 374 -14.61 -20.38 -5.45
N TYR A 375 -14.33 -19.08 -5.21
CA TYR A 375 -13.28 -18.62 -4.30
C TYR A 375 -13.80 -18.12 -2.95
N VAL A 376 -15.12 -17.99 -2.74
CA VAL A 376 -15.72 -17.55 -1.46
C VAL A 376 -15.19 -18.32 -0.24
N HIS A 377 -14.88 -19.61 -0.40
CA HIS A 377 -14.36 -20.45 0.69
C HIS A 377 -13.00 -20.00 1.23
N THR A 378 -12.24 -19.23 0.45
CA THR A 378 -10.91 -18.69 0.81
C THR A 378 -10.99 -17.51 1.78
N ILE A 379 -12.18 -16.91 1.96
CA ILE A 379 -12.40 -15.93 3.05
C ILE A 379 -12.24 -16.67 4.38
N GLY A 380 -11.17 -16.35 5.11
CA GLY A 380 -10.79 -16.99 6.37
C GLY A 380 -11.66 -16.57 7.56
N THR A 381 -11.12 -16.72 8.77
CA THR A 381 -11.83 -16.47 10.03
C THR A 381 -11.38 -15.18 10.69
N GLY A 382 -12.17 -14.69 11.67
CA GLY A 382 -11.84 -13.49 12.44
C GLY A 382 -11.97 -12.17 11.68
N ASN A 383 -12.39 -12.19 10.42
CA ASN A 383 -12.64 -10.97 9.66
C ASN A 383 -13.85 -10.19 10.20
N VAL A 384 -13.73 -8.87 10.21
CA VAL A 384 -14.80 -7.93 10.56
C VAL A 384 -15.09 -7.08 9.33
N PHE A 385 -16.26 -7.27 8.74
CA PHE A 385 -16.72 -6.51 7.60
C PHE A 385 -17.89 -5.62 8.01
N THR A 386 -17.82 -4.34 7.67
CA THR A 386 -18.89 -3.36 7.91
C THR A 386 -19.12 -2.53 6.64
N CYS A 387 -20.36 -2.46 6.21
CA CYS A 387 -20.76 -1.75 4.99
C CYS A 387 -22.15 -1.13 5.16
N GLY A 388 -22.53 -0.25 4.24
CA GLY A 388 -23.86 0.36 4.23
C GLY A 388 -24.98 -0.68 4.05
N ALA A 389 -26.22 -0.29 4.37
CA ALA A 389 -27.38 -1.13 4.12
C ALA A 389 -27.49 -1.47 2.62
N GLY A 390 -27.69 -2.74 2.29
CA GLY A 390 -27.71 -3.22 0.91
C GLY A 390 -26.36 -3.74 0.39
N TYR A 391 -25.31 -3.67 1.20
CA TYR A 391 -23.97 -4.19 0.86
C TYR A 391 -23.52 -5.30 1.81
N GLY A 392 -22.48 -6.03 1.40
CA GLY A 392 -21.92 -7.18 2.11
C GLY A 392 -20.76 -7.81 1.33
N ILE A 393 -20.77 -9.14 1.17
CA ILE A 393 -19.90 -9.84 0.22
C ILE A 393 -20.64 -9.96 -1.11
N ASP A 394 -20.13 -9.35 -2.17
CA ASP A 394 -20.69 -9.53 -3.51
C ASP A 394 -20.13 -10.83 -4.12
N VAL A 395 -21.02 -11.79 -4.36
CA VAL A 395 -20.67 -13.08 -4.96
C VAL A 395 -21.01 -13.01 -6.44
N THR A 396 -19.97 -13.06 -7.26
CA THR A 396 -20.07 -12.94 -8.71
C THR A 396 -20.07 -14.33 -9.36
N TYR A 397 -19.52 -14.42 -10.57
CA TYR A 397 -19.50 -15.63 -11.39
C TYR A 397 -18.69 -16.77 -10.74
N GLY A 398 -18.67 -17.94 -11.39
CA GLY A 398 -17.78 -19.05 -11.04
C GLY A 398 -18.52 -20.32 -10.60
N ASP A 399 -17.99 -21.46 -11.02
CA ASP A 399 -18.56 -22.77 -10.73
C ASP A 399 -17.83 -23.41 -9.55
N ILE A 400 -18.58 -23.83 -8.53
CA ILE A 400 -18.03 -24.56 -7.39
C ILE A 400 -17.84 -26.02 -7.82
N THR A 401 -16.62 -26.38 -8.18
CA THR A 401 -16.24 -27.72 -8.67
C THR A 401 -15.57 -28.60 -7.60
N SER A 402 -15.07 -28.00 -6.53
CA SER A 402 -14.45 -28.68 -5.40
C SER A 402 -15.26 -28.49 -4.12
N ALA A 403 -14.91 -29.22 -3.06
CA ALA A 403 -15.53 -29.05 -1.76
C ALA A 403 -15.26 -27.64 -1.21
N SER A 404 -16.33 -26.89 -0.95
CA SER A 404 -16.33 -25.49 -0.60
C SER A 404 -17.20 -25.26 0.64
N THR A 405 -16.72 -24.45 1.58
CA THR A 405 -17.48 -24.05 2.77
C THR A 405 -17.60 -22.53 2.81
N TRP A 406 -18.82 -22.03 2.71
CA TRP A 406 -19.12 -20.62 2.91
C TRP A 406 -19.37 -20.38 4.39
N LYS A 407 -18.54 -19.52 4.97
CA LYS A 407 -18.49 -19.29 6.42
C LYS A 407 -19.58 -18.33 6.87
N LYS A 408 -19.97 -18.41 8.14
CA LYS A 408 -20.84 -17.36 8.71
C LYS A 408 -20.05 -16.07 8.78
N LEU A 409 -20.58 -15.01 8.16
CA LEU A 409 -20.04 -13.66 8.22
C LEU A 409 -21.03 -12.71 8.90
N VAL A 410 -20.50 -11.59 9.43
CA VAL A 410 -21.33 -10.55 10.06
C VAL A 410 -22.20 -9.82 9.03
N VAL A 411 -21.72 -9.71 7.79
CA VAL A 411 -22.45 -9.17 6.64
C VAL A 411 -23.00 -10.31 5.77
N PRO A 412 -24.11 -10.09 5.06
CA PRO A 412 -24.68 -11.11 4.18
C PRO A 412 -23.86 -11.28 2.88
N TYR A 413 -24.04 -12.43 2.25
CA TYR A 413 -23.66 -12.66 0.85
C TYR A 413 -24.74 -12.08 -0.06
N TYR A 414 -24.35 -11.32 -1.09
CA TYR A 414 -25.23 -10.84 -2.16
C TYR A 414 -24.93 -11.62 -3.43
N ILE A 415 -25.97 -12.13 -4.07
CA ILE A 415 -25.87 -13.02 -5.23
C ILE A 415 -26.89 -12.54 -6.27
N ASN A 416 -26.43 -11.92 -7.36
CA ASN A 416 -27.29 -11.56 -8.49
C ASN A 416 -26.93 -12.35 -9.75
N VAL A 417 -26.47 -13.58 -9.56
CA VAL A 417 -26.03 -14.47 -10.63
C VAL A 417 -26.52 -15.89 -10.36
N SER A 418 -26.36 -16.75 -11.36
CA SER A 418 -26.48 -18.20 -11.18
C SER A 418 -25.19 -18.76 -10.58
N VAL A 419 -25.28 -19.30 -9.37
CA VAL A 419 -24.19 -20.06 -8.76
C VAL A 419 -24.36 -21.53 -9.10
N ASN A 420 -23.44 -22.10 -9.87
CA ASN A 420 -23.45 -23.52 -10.19
C ASN A 420 -22.59 -24.31 -9.21
N VAL A 421 -23.20 -25.30 -8.56
CA VAL A 421 -22.55 -26.23 -7.65
C VAL A 421 -22.42 -27.56 -8.39
N ASN A 422 -21.19 -27.83 -8.85
CA ASN A 422 -20.76 -29.06 -9.53
C ASN A 422 -19.82 -29.89 -8.62
N GLY A 423 -19.76 -29.55 -7.33
CA GLY A 423 -19.03 -30.25 -6.26
C GLY A 423 -19.83 -30.19 -4.95
N ASN A 424 -19.16 -30.06 -3.80
CA ASN A 424 -19.86 -29.97 -2.51
C ASN A 424 -19.84 -28.55 -1.97
N LEU A 425 -21.00 -27.95 -1.73
CA LEU A 425 -21.13 -26.66 -1.06
C LEU A 425 -21.74 -26.86 0.33
N THR A 426 -21.03 -26.41 1.37
CA THR A 426 -21.55 -26.32 2.73
C THR A 426 -21.73 -24.86 3.12
N ILE A 427 -22.93 -24.49 3.57
CA ILE A 427 -23.22 -23.17 4.13
C ILE A 427 -23.25 -23.29 5.66
N GLN A 428 -22.45 -22.48 6.36
CA GLN A 428 -22.41 -22.52 7.81
C GLN A 428 -23.69 -21.97 8.46
N PRO A 429 -24.09 -22.49 9.64
CA PRO A 429 -25.23 -21.98 10.41
C PRO A 429 -25.19 -20.46 10.59
N GLY A 430 -26.35 -19.81 10.57
CA GLY A 430 -26.47 -18.36 10.75
C GLY A 430 -26.06 -17.49 9.56
N SER A 431 -25.68 -18.11 8.43
CA SER A 431 -25.36 -17.36 7.20
C SER A 431 -26.61 -16.75 6.58
N ILE A 432 -26.46 -15.56 6.00
CA ILE A 432 -27.53 -14.85 5.28
C ILE A 432 -27.09 -14.67 3.83
N LEU A 433 -27.86 -15.24 2.90
CA LEU A 433 -27.68 -15.13 1.47
C LEU A 433 -28.84 -14.31 0.88
N LYS A 434 -28.50 -13.23 0.19
CA LYS A 434 -29.43 -12.26 -0.40
C LYS A 434 -29.35 -12.30 -1.91
N PHE A 435 -30.46 -12.62 -2.57
CA PHE A 435 -30.51 -12.82 -4.00
C PHE A 435 -31.18 -11.63 -4.71
N GLY A 436 -30.56 -11.16 -5.79
CA GLY A 436 -31.24 -10.28 -6.74
C GLY A 436 -32.16 -11.05 -7.69
N ALA A 437 -32.77 -10.37 -8.64
CA ALA A 437 -33.79 -10.95 -9.53
C ALA A 437 -33.28 -12.14 -10.36
N ASP A 438 -32.00 -12.09 -10.74
CA ASP A 438 -31.31 -13.15 -11.51
C ASP A 438 -30.59 -14.16 -10.60
N GLY A 439 -30.67 -13.97 -9.29
CA GLY A 439 -29.97 -14.77 -8.30
C GLY A 439 -30.59 -16.16 -8.12
N LYS A 440 -29.76 -17.21 -8.25
CA LYS A 440 -30.14 -18.60 -8.02
C LYS A 440 -28.96 -19.50 -7.69
N ILE A 441 -29.26 -20.68 -7.19
CA ILE A 441 -28.27 -21.76 -7.00
C ILE A 441 -28.72 -22.99 -7.80
N HIS A 442 -27.87 -23.47 -8.69
CA HIS A 442 -28.03 -24.76 -9.36
C HIS A 442 -27.12 -25.80 -8.72
N VAL A 443 -27.64 -26.96 -8.37
CA VAL A 443 -26.88 -28.04 -7.73
C VAL A 443 -27.02 -29.30 -8.57
N GLY A 444 -25.90 -29.85 -9.00
CA GLY A 444 -25.90 -31.17 -9.64
C GLY A 444 -26.34 -31.18 -11.10
N TYR A 445 -26.27 -30.03 -11.79
CA TYR A 445 -26.69 -29.96 -13.19
C TYR A 445 -25.73 -30.73 -14.12
N TYR A 446 -24.42 -30.59 -13.92
CA TYR A 446 -23.41 -31.24 -14.77
C TYR A 446 -22.67 -32.40 -14.09
N GLN A 447 -22.49 -32.35 -12.77
CA GLN A 447 -21.69 -33.32 -12.01
C GLN A 447 -22.33 -33.62 -10.66
N ASN A 448 -21.94 -34.73 -10.03
CA ASN A 448 -22.39 -35.06 -8.68
C ASN A 448 -22.07 -33.93 -7.71
N ALA A 449 -23.11 -33.41 -7.07
CA ALA A 449 -22.98 -32.26 -6.20
C ALA A 449 -23.91 -32.36 -5.00
N VAL A 450 -23.52 -31.71 -3.91
CA VAL A 450 -24.34 -31.66 -2.68
C VAL A 450 -24.32 -30.24 -2.16
N LEU A 451 -25.50 -29.69 -1.90
CA LEU A 451 -25.68 -28.50 -1.08
C LEU A 451 -26.10 -28.91 0.33
N THR A 452 -25.25 -28.58 1.30
CA THR A 452 -25.52 -28.77 2.73
C THR A 452 -25.75 -27.43 3.41
N ALA A 453 -26.97 -27.19 3.85
CA ALA A 453 -27.35 -26.00 4.62
C ALA A 453 -28.05 -26.45 5.91
N ASN A 454 -27.26 -26.63 6.97
CA ASN A 454 -27.75 -27.07 8.27
C ASN A 454 -27.58 -25.97 9.30
N GLY A 455 -28.60 -25.12 9.45
CA GLY A 455 -28.71 -24.13 10.50
C GLY A 455 -29.03 -24.74 11.87
N THR A 456 -29.32 -23.86 12.82
CA THR A 456 -29.84 -24.23 14.15
C THR A 456 -31.06 -23.37 14.50
N THR A 457 -31.76 -23.70 15.59
CA THR A 457 -32.87 -22.88 16.09
C THR A 457 -32.48 -21.44 16.42
N THR A 458 -31.23 -21.20 16.83
CA THR A 458 -30.71 -19.87 17.17
C THR A 458 -29.95 -19.21 16.03
N GLU A 459 -29.49 -20.00 15.06
CA GLU A 459 -28.71 -19.55 13.92
C GLU A 459 -29.23 -20.21 12.64
N PRO A 460 -30.45 -19.87 12.20
CA PRO A 460 -30.99 -20.39 10.94
C PRO A 460 -30.17 -19.86 9.76
N ILE A 461 -30.11 -20.62 8.68
CA ILE A 461 -29.55 -20.13 7.41
C ILE A 461 -30.67 -19.46 6.63
N ILE A 462 -30.46 -18.21 6.21
CA ILE A 462 -31.50 -17.40 5.57
C ILE A 462 -31.17 -17.21 4.09
N PHE A 463 -32.04 -17.67 3.21
CA PHE A 463 -32.07 -17.40 1.78
C PHE A 463 -33.22 -16.42 1.50
N THR A 464 -32.90 -15.20 1.07
CA THR A 464 -33.90 -14.13 0.91
C THR A 464 -33.54 -13.19 -0.22
N SER A 465 -34.42 -12.25 -0.57
CA SER A 465 -34.12 -11.23 -1.58
C SER A 465 -33.18 -10.14 -1.07
N SER A 466 -32.39 -9.56 -1.97
CA SER A 466 -31.59 -8.35 -1.76
C SER A 466 -32.41 -7.06 -1.84
N ALA A 467 -33.65 -7.12 -2.34
CA ALA A 467 -34.53 -5.95 -2.45
C ALA A 467 -34.90 -5.36 -1.08
N SER A 468 -34.98 -4.03 -1.00
CA SER A 468 -35.38 -3.32 0.23
C SER A 468 -36.86 -3.50 0.58
N SER A 469 -37.69 -3.82 -0.41
CA SER A 469 -39.10 -4.19 -0.25
C SER A 469 -39.41 -5.36 -1.18
N PRO A 470 -39.12 -6.59 -0.75
CA PRO A 470 -39.23 -7.76 -1.62
C PRO A 470 -40.68 -8.17 -1.84
N ALA A 471 -41.04 -8.44 -3.10
CA ALA A 471 -42.27 -9.13 -3.47
C ALA A 471 -42.04 -10.65 -3.46
N ALA A 472 -43.12 -11.44 -3.50
CA ALA A 472 -42.99 -12.86 -3.81
C ALA A 472 -42.33 -13.03 -5.19
N GLY A 473 -41.45 -14.01 -5.36
CA GLY A 473 -40.71 -14.19 -6.61
C GLY A 473 -39.66 -13.12 -6.88
N ALA A 474 -39.09 -12.50 -5.84
CA ALA A 474 -38.03 -11.51 -5.99
C ALA A 474 -36.65 -12.12 -6.36
N TRP A 475 -36.53 -13.44 -6.29
CA TRP A 475 -35.40 -14.23 -6.80
C TRP A 475 -35.88 -15.62 -7.23
N GLU A 476 -35.11 -16.32 -8.06
CA GLU A 476 -35.59 -17.54 -8.74
C GLU A 476 -35.78 -18.72 -7.78
N GLY A 477 -34.76 -19.08 -7.01
CA GLY A 477 -34.84 -20.22 -6.09
C GLY A 477 -33.56 -21.06 -6.09
N ILE A 478 -33.66 -22.23 -5.46
CA ILE A 478 -32.62 -23.27 -5.49
C ILE A 478 -33.11 -24.42 -6.37
N TYR A 479 -32.28 -24.82 -7.33
CA TYR A 479 -32.55 -25.87 -8.27
C TYR A 479 -31.64 -27.07 -8.00
N LEU A 480 -32.24 -28.21 -7.71
CA LEU A 480 -31.58 -29.49 -7.51
C LEU A 480 -31.84 -30.36 -8.73
N TRP A 481 -30.77 -30.80 -9.39
CA TRP A 481 -30.85 -31.59 -10.62
C TRP A 481 -30.45 -33.04 -10.38
N ASP A 482 -30.50 -33.87 -11.43
CA ASP A 482 -30.37 -35.33 -11.36
C ASP A 482 -29.11 -35.85 -10.64
N ASN A 483 -28.03 -35.04 -10.60
CA ASN A 483 -26.79 -35.40 -9.91
C ASN A 483 -26.70 -34.85 -8.48
N SER A 484 -27.74 -34.18 -7.98
CA SER A 484 -27.86 -33.72 -6.59
C SER A 484 -28.47 -34.80 -5.70
N ASN A 485 -27.66 -35.79 -5.33
CA ASN A 485 -28.08 -36.91 -4.49
C ASN A 485 -27.54 -36.73 -3.07
N SER A 486 -28.39 -36.26 -2.15
CA SER A 486 -28.16 -36.00 -0.71
C SER A 486 -28.02 -34.52 -0.31
N SER A 487 -28.49 -33.57 -1.13
CA SER A 487 -28.64 -32.17 -0.67
C SER A 487 -29.59 -32.11 0.52
N ASN A 488 -29.25 -31.29 1.52
CA ASN A 488 -29.99 -31.27 2.79
C ASN A 488 -30.09 -29.86 3.37
N PHE A 489 -31.29 -29.53 3.82
CA PHE A 489 -31.68 -28.23 4.34
C PHE A 489 -32.34 -28.44 5.71
N ASN A 490 -31.66 -28.04 6.77
CA ASN A 490 -32.19 -28.11 8.14
C ASN A 490 -32.13 -26.74 8.80
N TYR A 491 -33.20 -26.31 9.46
CA TYR A 491 -33.29 -24.96 10.06
C TYR A 491 -32.92 -23.85 9.07
N CYS A 492 -33.50 -23.90 7.87
CA CYS A 492 -33.34 -22.89 6.84
C CYS A 492 -34.60 -22.02 6.71
N GLU A 493 -34.43 -20.78 6.27
CA GLU A 493 -35.53 -19.90 5.87
C GLU A 493 -35.39 -19.55 4.39
N PHE A 494 -36.42 -19.86 3.60
CA PHE A 494 -36.54 -19.51 2.18
C PHE A 494 -37.63 -18.47 2.01
N LEU A 495 -37.22 -17.23 1.74
CA LEU A 495 -38.09 -16.07 1.75
C LEU A 495 -38.13 -15.43 0.36
N TYR A 496 -39.32 -15.09 -0.15
CA TYR A 496 -39.49 -14.28 -1.37
C TYR A 496 -38.96 -14.92 -2.66
N ALA A 497 -38.85 -16.25 -2.70
CA ALA A 497 -38.33 -17.02 -3.84
C ALA A 497 -39.41 -17.34 -4.88
N GLY A 498 -39.06 -18.14 -5.89
CA GLY A 498 -39.99 -18.69 -6.87
C GLY A 498 -40.26 -17.76 -8.05
N ASN A 499 -39.28 -16.95 -8.47
CA ASN A 499 -39.39 -16.16 -9.70
C ASN A 499 -39.42 -17.10 -10.92
N GLY A 500 -40.43 -16.93 -11.78
CA GLY A 500 -40.56 -17.70 -13.01
C GLY A 500 -41.97 -17.62 -13.61
N SER A 501 -42.17 -18.17 -14.80
CA SER A 501 -43.49 -18.24 -15.44
C SER A 501 -44.06 -19.67 -15.51
N ALA A 502 -43.26 -20.67 -15.14
CA ALA A 502 -43.66 -22.06 -15.17
C ALA A 502 -44.47 -22.44 -13.92
N ASP A 503 -45.28 -23.49 -14.04
CA ASP A 503 -46.16 -23.98 -12.97
C ASP A 503 -45.39 -24.74 -11.88
N ASP A 504 -44.12 -25.07 -12.15
CA ASP A 504 -43.16 -25.74 -11.28
C ASP A 504 -42.27 -24.78 -10.48
N ARG A 505 -42.38 -23.46 -10.70
CA ARG A 505 -41.56 -22.48 -9.99
C ARG A 505 -41.75 -22.60 -8.48
N ALA A 506 -40.64 -22.59 -7.74
CA ALA A 506 -40.63 -22.88 -6.31
C ALA A 506 -39.43 -22.25 -5.62
N ALA A 507 -39.46 -22.18 -4.28
CA ALA A 507 -38.27 -21.79 -3.54
C ALA A 507 -37.16 -22.86 -3.61
N ILE A 508 -37.55 -24.14 -3.61
CA ILE A 508 -36.70 -25.27 -3.98
C ILE A 508 -37.41 -26.05 -5.10
N MET A 509 -36.76 -26.16 -6.26
CA MET A 509 -37.19 -26.99 -7.38
C MET A 509 -36.23 -28.17 -7.51
N ALA A 510 -36.77 -29.39 -7.62
CA ALA A 510 -36.00 -30.61 -7.70
C ALA A 510 -36.42 -31.48 -8.91
N ILE A 511 -35.44 -31.87 -9.72
CA ILE A 511 -35.61 -32.74 -10.88
C ILE A 511 -34.60 -33.89 -10.76
N GLY A 512 -35.09 -35.13 -10.80
CA GLY A 512 -34.27 -36.34 -10.66
C GLY A 512 -33.41 -36.45 -9.40
N SER A 513 -33.72 -35.70 -8.33
CA SER A 513 -32.80 -35.48 -7.20
C SER A 513 -33.30 -36.08 -5.87
N ASN A 514 -32.37 -36.46 -5.00
CA ASN A 514 -32.69 -36.97 -3.67
C ASN A 514 -32.26 -35.96 -2.61
N PHE A 515 -33.20 -35.46 -1.82
CA PHE A 515 -32.93 -34.37 -0.89
C PHE A 515 -33.78 -34.42 0.38
N SER A 516 -33.34 -33.69 1.40
CA SER A 516 -34.07 -33.54 2.65
C SER A 516 -34.29 -32.09 3.04
N VAL A 517 -35.47 -31.80 3.57
CA VAL A 517 -35.82 -30.49 4.10
C VAL A 517 -36.49 -30.66 5.45
N THR A 518 -35.86 -30.22 6.53
CA THR A 518 -36.41 -30.37 7.88
C THR A 518 -36.35 -29.08 8.68
N ASN A 519 -37.30 -28.88 9.59
CA ASN A 519 -37.35 -27.75 10.52
C ASN A 519 -37.19 -26.38 9.84
N SER A 520 -37.61 -26.25 8.58
CA SER A 520 -37.34 -25.09 7.73
C SER A 520 -38.61 -24.31 7.45
N LYS A 521 -38.46 -23.04 7.09
CA LYS A 521 -39.55 -22.11 6.81
C LYS A 521 -39.53 -21.68 5.35
N PHE A 522 -40.69 -21.70 4.71
CA PHE A 522 -40.93 -21.17 3.38
C PHE A 522 -41.95 -20.04 3.51
N LYS A 523 -41.62 -18.85 3.01
CA LYS A 523 -42.50 -17.70 3.11
C LYS A 523 -42.49 -16.81 1.86
N ASN A 524 -43.69 -16.40 1.42
CA ASN A 524 -43.88 -15.49 0.30
C ASN A 524 -43.24 -16.01 -1.01
N SER A 525 -43.38 -17.30 -1.32
CA SER A 525 -42.97 -17.83 -2.62
C SER A 525 -44.02 -17.47 -3.68
N ASP A 526 -43.61 -17.03 -4.87
CA ASP A 526 -44.55 -16.77 -5.98
C ASP A 526 -45.06 -18.05 -6.66
N GLY A 527 -44.48 -19.21 -6.30
CA GLY A 527 -45.01 -20.52 -6.68
C GLY A 527 -45.13 -21.43 -5.47
N TRP A 528 -44.55 -22.62 -5.57
CA TRP A 528 -44.55 -23.60 -4.48
C TRP A 528 -43.49 -23.25 -3.42
N GLY A 529 -43.67 -23.74 -2.19
CA GLY A 529 -42.57 -23.81 -1.25
C GLY A 529 -41.48 -24.76 -1.76
N ILE A 530 -41.89 -25.99 -2.07
CA ILE A 530 -41.04 -27.02 -2.69
C ILE A 530 -41.77 -27.60 -3.91
N TYR A 531 -41.08 -27.81 -5.02
CA TYR A 531 -41.58 -28.58 -6.16
C TYR A 531 -40.60 -29.68 -6.51
N TYR A 532 -41.10 -30.89 -6.81
CA TYR A 532 -40.26 -31.99 -7.27
C TYR A 532 -40.97 -32.94 -8.25
N ASP A 533 -40.21 -33.58 -9.14
CA ASP A 533 -40.72 -34.50 -10.15
C ASP A 533 -40.83 -35.96 -9.67
N ALA A 534 -41.36 -36.83 -10.53
CA ALA A 534 -41.53 -38.27 -10.25
C ALA A 534 -40.21 -39.03 -10.04
N TYR A 535 -39.08 -38.45 -10.47
CA TYR A 535 -37.75 -39.04 -10.34
C TYR A 535 -37.00 -38.55 -9.09
N SER A 536 -37.57 -37.58 -8.37
CA SER A 536 -37.00 -37.02 -7.15
C SER A 536 -37.57 -37.69 -5.90
N THR A 537 -36.79 -37.69 -4.81
CA THR A 537 -37.28 -38.08 -3.48
C THR A 537 -37.05 -36.97 -2.46
N LEU A 538 -38.10 -36.65 -1.70
CA LEU A 538 -38.10 -35.65 -0.64
C LEU A 538 -38.30 -36.33 0.72
N THR A 539 -37.29 -36.23 1.60
CA THR A 539 -37.45 -36.53 3.04
C THR A 539 -37.72 -35.24 3.79
N GLN A 540 -38.90 -35.09 4.40
CA GLN A 540 -39.26 -33.83 5.05
C GLN A 540 -40.01 -33.99 6.37
N SER A 541 -39.77 -33.08 7.31
CA SER A 541 -40.48 -33.02 8.60
C SER A 541 -40.31 -31.65 9.28
N GLY A 542 -41.31 -31.23 10.06
CA GLY A 542 -41.22 -30.01 10.89
C GLY A 542 -41.12 -28.69 10.11
N ASN A 543 -41.45 -28.69 8.82
CA ASN A 543 -41.40 -27.48 7.99
C ASN A 543 -42.66 -26.62 8.15
N THR A 544 -42.52 -25.32 7.91
CA THR A 544 -43.62 -24.35 7.93
C THR A 544 -43.71 -23.61 6.60
N PHE A 545 -44.93 -23.44 6.10
CA PHE A 545 -45.22 -22.77 4.83
C PHE A 545 -46.20 -21.63 5.08
N GLU A 546 -45.88 -20.44 4.58
CA GLU A 546 -46.68 -19.23 4.76
C GLU A 546 -46.74 -18.43 3.45
N SER A 547 -47.93 -18.27 2.88
CA SER A 547 -48.11 -17.46 1.66
C SER A 547 -47.27 -17.94 0.46
N CYS A 548 -47.23 -19.25 0.22
CA CYS A 548 -46.74 -19.82 -1.04
C CYS A 548 -47.91 -19.89 -2.04
N ALA A 549 -47.79 -19.23 -3.19
CA ALA A 549 -48.91 -18.96 -4.08
C ALA A 549 -49.57 -20.23 -4.65
N PHE A 550 -48.78 -21.27 -4.94
CA PHE A 550 -49.29 -22.52 -5.52
C PHE A 550 -49.56 -23.61 -4.47
N GLY A 551 -49.02 -23.43 -3.26
CA GLY A 551 -49.17 -24.35 -2.15
C GLY A 551 -47.82 -24.71 -1.53
N ASP A 552 -47.88 -25.59 -0.53
CA ASP A 552 -46.70 -25.95 0.26
C ASP A 552 -45.71 -26.78 -0.57
N ILE A 553 -46.19 -27.89 -1.14
CA ILE A 553 -45.38 -28.87 -1.86
C ILE A 553 -46.11 -29.30 -3.14
N GLY A 554 -45.50 -29.05 -4.30
CA GLY A 554 -45.94 -29.53 -5.60
C GLY A 554 -45.20 -30.80 -6.00
N PHE A 555 -45.89 -31.73 -6.66
CA PHE A 555 -45.33 -32.99 -7.13
C PHE A 555 -45.80 -33.30 -8.55
N ASP A 556 -44.86 -33.46 -9.48
CA ASP A 556 -45.19 -33.96 -10.82
C ASP A 556 -45.25 -35.49 -10.83
N THR A 557 -46.32 -36.02 -11.42
CA THR A 557 -46.56 -37.47 -11.54
C THR A 557 -46.24 -38.00 -12.94
N LYS A 558 -45.89 -37.11 -13.88
CA LYS A 558 -45.75 -37.44 -15.30
C LYS A 558 -44.33 -37.73 -15.74
#